data_AF-A0A158L3R1-F1
#
_entry.id   AF-A0A158L3R1-F1
#
_cell.length_a   1.000
_cell.length_b   1.000
_cell.length_c   1.000
_cell.angle_alpha   90.00
_cell.angle_beta   90.00
_cell.angle_gamma   90.00
#
_symmetry.space_group_name_H-M   'P 1'
#
loop_
_entity.id
_entity.type
_entity.pdbx_description
1 polymer ?
#
loop_
_entity_poly.entity_id
_entity_poly.type
_entity_poly.pdbx_seq_one_letter_code
_entity_poly.pdbx_strand_id
1 'polypeptide(L)'
;MIDRAHALPVSRQVQLVGIARSSAYYQPRPVSETDLKLMRRLDELHLEFPFAGARMLVRLLKRESVQVGRKHVGTLMKRIGIEALYCKPNTSRRHAKHKIWPYLLRGMTINRANQVWALDTSYIPMARGFVYLTAVVDWASRKVLAHRVAITMEAMNAVEALEEAFAKYGQPEFVNTDSKNVDTSRSGSVCV
;
A
#
# COMPACT_ATOMS: atom_id res chain seq x y z
N MET A 1 -30.42 -35.12 -10.03
CA MET A 1 -31.23 -33.97 -9.57
C MET A 1 -31.91 -33.23 -10.72
N ILE A 2 -31.31 -33.18 -11.91
CA ILE A 2 -32.01 -32.79 -13.14
C ILE A 2 -32.08 -34.00 -14.04
N ASP A 3 -33.28 -34.32 -14.52
CA ASP A 3 -33.54 -35.47 -15.37
C ASP A 3 -34.04 -35.00 -16.74
N ARG A 4 -33.31 -35.40 -17.80
CA ARG A 4 -33.65 -35.02 -19.18
C ARG A 4 -34.82 -35.82 -19.73
N ALA A 5 -35.16 -36.95 -19.12
CA ALA A 5 -36.29 -37.79 -19.51
C ALA A 5 -37.60 -37.41 -18.80
N HIS A 6 -37.58 -36.46 -17.86
CA HIS A 6 -38.76 -36.02 -17.13
C HIS A 6 -39.71 -35.20 -18.00
N ALA A 7 -41.01 -35.27 -17.73
CA ALA A 7 -42.05 -34.50 -18.43
C ALA A 7 -41.93 -32.96 -18.29
N LEU A 8 -41.07 -32.47 -17.38
CA LEU A 8 -40.86 -31.05 -17.17
C LEU A 8 -39.62 -30.61 -17.94
N PRO A 9 -39.66 -29.48 -18.67
CA PRO A 9 -38.48 -28.98 -19.37
C PRO A 9 -37.36 -28.64 -18.38
N VAL A 10 -36.10 -28.84 -18.80
CA VAL A 10 -34.89 -28.60 -17.98
C VAL A 10 -34.89 -27.19 -17.39
N SER A 11 -35.41 -26.19 -18.11
CA SER A 11 -35.58 -24.81 -17.64
C SER A 11 -36.48 -24.69 -16.41
N ARG A 12 -37.53 -25.51 -16.32
CA ARG A 12 -38.45 -25.50 -15.18
C ARG A 12 -37.89 -26.29 -14.01
N GLN A 13 -37.18 -27.38 -14.27
CA GLN A 13 -36.47 -28.13 -13.23
C GLN A 13 -35.39 -27.28 -12.54
N VAL A 14 -34.54 -26.57 -13.29
CA VAL A 14 -33.52 -25.67 -12.68
C VAL A 14 -34.14 -24.55 -11.84
N GLN A 15 -35.29 -24.03 -12.27
CA GLN A 15 -35.99 -22.95 -11.56
C GLN A 15 -36.61 -23.46 -10.25
N LEU A 16 -37.20 -24.66 -10.26
CA LEU A 16 -37.77 -25.28 -9.06
C LEU A 16 -36.70 -25.61 -8.01
N VAL A 17 -35.49 -25.97 -8.46
CA VAL A 17 -34.38 -26.36 -7.58
C VAL A 17 -33.46 -25.16 -7.25
N GLY A 18 -33.72 -23.97 -7.81
CA GLY A 18 -32.96 -22.75 -7.52
C GLY A 18 -31.54 -22.73 -8.09
N ILE A 19 -31.27 -23.42 -9.20
CA ILE A 19 -29.95 -23.50 -9.83
C ILE A 19 -29.93 -22.67 -11.12
N ALA A 20 -28.77 -22.07 -11.44
CA ALA A 20 -28.58 -21.40 -12.72
C ALA A 20 -28.72 -22.37 -13.90
N ARG A 21 -29.43 -21.96 -14.96
CA ARG A 21 -29.65 -22.78 -16.17
C ARG A 21 -28.35 -23.28 -16.81
N SER A 22 -27.29 -22.48 -16.78
CA SER A 22 -25.96 -22.85 -17.30
C SER A 22 -25.35 -24.06 -16.59
N SER A 23 -25.58 -24.20 -15.29
CA SER A 23 -25.05 -25.31 -14.48
C SER A 23 -25.67 -26.66 -14.88
N ALA A 24 -26.89 -26.68 -15.42
CA ALA A 24 -27.54 -27.91 -15.89
C ALA A 24 -26.89 -28.50 -17.15
N TYR A 25 -26.18 -27.68 -17.92
CA TYR A 25 -25.45 -28.09 -19.13
C TYR A 25 -23.94 -28.20 -18.89
N TYR A 26 -23.45 -27.69 -17.76
CA TYR A 26 -22.04 -27.75 -17.42
C TYR A 26 -21.63 -29.19 -17.13
N GLN A 27 -20.70 -29.70 -17.94
CA GLN A 27 -20.00 -30.94 -17.65
C GLN A 27 -18.66 -30.58 -16.99
N PRO A 28 -18.41 -31.04 -15.76
CA PRO A 28 -17.12 -30.83 -15.10
C PRO A 28 -16.01 -31.40 -15.98
N ARG A 29 -15.08 -30.54 -16.40
CA ARG A 29 -13.87 -31.01 -17.08
C ARG A 29 -12.86 -31.46 -16.04
N PRO A 30 -12.32 -32.70 -16.14
CA PRO A 30 -11.25 -33.12 -15.27
C PRO A 30 -10.05 -32.20 -15.45
N VAL A 31 -9.28 -32.03 -14.38
CA VAL A 31 -7.98 -31.34 -14.46
C VAL A 31 -7.07 -32.18 -15.35
N SER A 32 -6.34 -31.55 -16.28
CA SER A 32 -5.37 -32.28 -17.09
C SER A 32 -4.24 -32.81 -16.19
N GLU A 33 -3.60 -33.92 -16.58
CA GLU A 33 -2.47 -34.47 -15.82
C GLU A 33 -1.32 -33.46 -15.67
N THR A 34 -1.13 -32.60 -16.67
CA THR A 34 -0.15 -31.52 -16.64
C THR A 34 -0.46 -30.51 -15.55
N ASP A 35 -1.73 -30.13 -15.41
CA ASP A 35 -2.18 -29.20 -14.39
C ASP A 35 -2.15 -29.82 -13.00
N LEU A 36 -2.41 -31.13 -12.87
CA LEU A 36 -2.26 -31.85 -11.59
C LEU A 36 -0.80 -31.88 -11.12
N LYS A 37 0.16 -32.14 -12.02
CA LYS A 37 1.59 -32.07 -11.70
C LYS A 37 2.00 -30.66 -11.29
N LEU A 38 1.51 -29.66 -12.02
CA LEU A 38 1.77 -28.25 -11.74
C LEU A 38 1.16 -27.81 -10.40
N MET A 39 -0.05 -28.25 -10.08
CA MET A 39 -0.71 -27.99 -8.79
C MET A 39 0.09 -28.55 -7.62
N ARG A 40 0.58 -29.79 -7.72
CA ARG A 40 1.45 -30.39 -6.69
C ARG A 40 2.71 -29.57 -6.49
N ARG A 41 3.35 -29.16 -7.59
CA ARG A 41 4.57 -28.33 -7.50
C ARG A 41 4.30 -26.95 -6.90
N LEU A 42 3.17 -26.34 -7.23
CA LEU A 42 2.74 -25.06 -6.65
C LEU A 42 2.49 -25.17 -5.14
N ASP A 43 1.95 -26.30 -4.68
CA ASP A 43 1.71 -26.57 -3.26
C ASP A 43 3.04 -26.73 -2.49
N GLU A 44 3.99 -27.50 -3.03
CA GLU A 44 5.35 -27.63 -2.49
C GLU A 44 6.06 -26.26 -2.38
N LEU A 45 6.02 -25.47 -3.46
CA LEU A 45 6.60 -24.13 -3.48
C LEU A 45 5.89 -23.17 -2.51
N HIS A 46 4.61 -23.39 -2.22
CA HIS A 46 3.87 -22.58 -1.26
C HIS A 46 4.29 -22.90 0.19
N LEU A 47 4.57 -24.16 0.50
CA LEU A 47 5.10 -24.56 1.80
C LEU A 47 6.50 -23.98 2.06
N GLU A 48 7.35 -23.93 1.03
CA GLU A 48 8.69 -23.35 1.13
C GLU A 48 8.66 -21.81 1.13
N PHE A 49 7.79 -21.21 0.30
CA PHE A 49 7.68 -19.76 0.12
C PHE A 49 6.22 -19.29 0.31
N PRO A 50 5.70 -19.22 1.54
CA PRO A 50 4.30 -18.87 1.80
C PRO A 50 3.91 -17.48 1.30
N PHE A 51 4.88 -16.57 1.16
CA PHE A 51 4.71 -15.21 0.61
C PHE A 51 4.73 -15.15 -0.93
N ALA A 52 4.98 -16.25 -1.63
CA ALA A 52 5.12 -16.26 -3.08
C ALA A 52 3.75 -16.23 -3.78
N GLY A 53 3.37 -15.06 -4.31
CA GLY A 53 2.20 -14.94 -5.19
C GLY A 53 2.47 -15.44 -6.61
N ALA A 54 1.41 -15.52 -7.44
CA ALA A 54 1.48 -16.01 -8.82
C ALA A 54 2.60 -15.40 -9.69
N ARG A 55 3.00 -14.14 -9.46
CA ARG A 55 4.14 -13.50 -10.17
C ARG A 55 5.48 -14.15 -9.81
N MET A 56 5.68 -14.45 -8.54
CA MET A 56 6.91 -15.03 -8.03
C MET A 56 6.97 -16.52 -8.36
N LEU A 57 5.86 -17.24 -8.18
CA LEU A 57 5.75 -18.67 -8.53
C LEU A 57 6.06 -18.93 -10.01
N VAL A 58 5.59 -18.09 -10.94
CA VAL A 58 5.97 -18.19 -12.36
C VAL A 58 7.49 -18.07 -12.56
N ARG A 59 8.17 -17.19 -11.81
CA ARG A 59 9.63 -17.04 -11.92
C ARG A 59 10.37 -18.25 -11.34
N LEU A 60 9.87 -18.82 -10.25
CA LEU A 60 10.42 -20.03 -9.64
C LEU A 60 10.27 -21.23 -10.59
N LEU A 61 9.06 -21.44 -11.11
CA LEU A 61 8.80 -22.47 -12.13
C LEU A 61 9.65 -22.28 -13.39
N LYS A 62 9.88 -21.04 -13.82
CA LYS A 62 10.76 -20.76 -14.97
C LYS A 62 12.21 -21.18 -14.72
N ARG A 63 12.70 -21.10 -13.48
CA ARG A 63 14.05 -21.59 -13.10
C ARG A 63 14.12 -23.12 -13.15
N GLU A 64 12.99 -23.79 -12.95
CA GLU A 64 12.83 -25.24 -13.09
C GLU A 64 12.53 -25.67 -14.54
N SER A 65 12.72 -24.77 -15.52
CA SER A 65 12.41 -24.99 -16.94
C SER A 65 10.93 -25.24 -17.26
N VAL A 66 10.02 -24.89 -16.34
CA VAL A 66 8.56 -25.01 -16.50
C VAL A 66 7.99 -23.66 -17.00
N GLN A 67 7.57 -23.62 -18.27
CA GLN A 67 7.01 -22.41 -18.89
C GLN A 67 5.50 -22.32 -18.65
N VAL A 68 5.08 -21.41 -17.76
CA VAL A 68 3.65 -21.22 -17.43
C VAL A 68 3.30 -19.73 -17.32
N GLY A 69 2.12 -19.36 -17.81
CA GLY A 69 1.61 -18.01 -17.70
C GLY A 69 1.08 -17.66 -16.30
N ARG A 70 1.24 -16.40 -15.88
CA ARG A 70 0.73 -15.87 -14.60
C ARG A 70 -0.75 -16.12 -14.37
N LYS A 71 -1.59 -15.96 -15.41
CA LYS A 71 -3.04 -16.17 -15.29
C LYS A 71 -3.35 -17.63 -14.97
N HIS A 72 -2.64 -18.56 -15.62
CA HIS A 72 -2.79 -20.00 -15.39
C HIS A 72 -2.41 -20.38 -13.96
N VAL A 73 -1.23 -19.94 -13.49
CA VAL A 73 -0.81 -20.13 -12.10
C VAL A 73 -1.83 -19.55 -11.12
N GLY A 74 -2.33 -18.33 -11.37
CA GLY A 74 -3.36 -17.72 -10.52
C GLY A 74 -4.68 -18.51 -10.48
N THR A 75 -5.10 -19.11 -11.59
CA THR A 75 -6.29 -19.98 -11.63
C THR A 75 -6.05 -21.28 -10.84
N LEU A 76 -4.87 -21.89 -10.99
CA LEU A 76 -4.52 -23.11 -10.26
C LEU A 76 -4.40 -22.85 -8.75
N MET A 77 -3.75 -21.76 -8.34
CA MET A 77 -3.67 -21.32 -6.94
C MET A 77 -5.05 -21.21 -6.31
N LYS A 78 -6.01 -20.55 -6.98
CA LYS A 78 -7.39 -20.45 -6.52
C LYS A 78 -8.08 -21.81 -6.42
N ARG A 79 -7.78 -22.72 -7.33
CA ARG A 79 -8.41 -24.05 -7.39
C ARG A 79 -7.91 -24.99 -6.29
N ILE A 80 -6.66 -24.85 -5.86
CA ILE A 80 -6.07 -25.60 -4.73
C ILE A 80 -6.16 -24.85 -3.39
N GLY A 81 -6.68 -23.61 -3.39
CA GLY A 81 -6.92 -22.85 -2.17
C GLY A 81 -5.68 -22.19 -1.55
N ILE A 82 -4.61 -22.00 -2.32
CA ILE A 82 -3.40 -21.31 -1.84
C ILE A 82 -3.40 -19.83 -2.21
N GLU A 83 -2.95 -18.99 -1.30
CA GLU A 83 -2.78 -17.55 -1.49
C GLU A 83 -1.47 -17.05 -0.87
N ALA A 84 -0.93 -15.95 -1.39
CA ALA A 84 0.32 -15.41 -0.88
C ALA A 84 0.12 -14.77 0.50
N LEU A 85 0.73 -15.38 1.51
CA LEU A 85 0.73 -14.89 2.89
C LEU A 85 1.82 -13.82 3.04
N TYR A 86 1.43 -12.55 2.90
CA TYR A 86 2.30 -11.42 3.18
C TYR A 86 2.11 -10.93 4.61
N CYS A 87 3.18 -10.94 5.41
CA CYS A 87 3.25 -10.12 6.62
C CYS A 87 3.26 -8.64 6.19
N LYS A 88 2.10 -8.00 6.13
CA LYS A 88 2.05 -6.54 6.01
C LYS A 88 2.43 -5.96 7.37
N PRO A 89 3.55 -5.22 7.53
CA PRO A 89 3.70 -4.35 8.68
C PRO A 89 2.54 -3.35 8.61
N ASN A 90 1.61 -3.48 9.54
CA ASN A 90 0.43 -2.61 9.59
C ASN A 90 0.83 -1.30 10.29
N THR A 91 1.67 -0.50 9.61
CA THR A 91 2.13 0.81 10.10
C THR A 91 0.99 1.81 10.27
N SER A 92 -0.19 1.52 9.71
CA SER A 92 -1.42 2.30 9.85
C SER A 92 -2.32 1.85 10.99
N ARG A 93 -2.07 0.69 11.63
CA ARG A 93 -2.80 0.29 12.84
C ARG A 93 -2.20 0.99 14.06
N ARG A 94 -2.93 2.01 14.53
CA ARG A 94 -2.66 2.70 15.79
C ARG A 94 -2.66 1.69 16.95
N HIS A 95 -1.63 1.74 17.79
CA HIS A 95 -1.64 1.04 19.07
C HIS A 95 -2.70 1.68 19.99
N ALA A 96 -3.62 0.88 20.54
CA ALA A 96 -4.80 1.40 21.26
C ALA A 96 -4.45 2.34 22.43
N LYS A 97 -3.26 2.17 23.03
CA LYS A 97 -2.75 2.97 24.15
C LYS A 97 -2.27 4.38 23.76
N HIS A 98 -2.10 4.71 22.48
CA HIS A 98 -1.67 6.06 22.11
C HIS A 98 -2.82 7.06 22.23
N LYS A 99 -2.56 8.13 23.00
CA LYS A 99 -3.42 9.31 23.09
C LYS A 99 -3.60 9.92 21.69
N ILE A 100 -4.85 10.22 21.34
CA ILE A 100 -5.18 10.94 20.12
C ILE A 100 -4.96 12.41 20.41
N TRP A 101 -4.06 13.04 19.67
CA TRP A 101 -3.95 14.48 19.63
C TRP A 101 -4.87 15.02 18.54
N PRO A 102 -5.71 16.04 18.83
CA PRO A 102 -6.51 16.67 17.80
C PRO A 102 -5.57 17.39 16.83
N TYR A 103 -5.73 17.11 15.54
CA TYR A 103 -5.00 17.84 14.50
C TYR A 103 -5.53 19.28 14.44
N LEU A 104 -4.73 20.23 14.93
CA LEU A 104 -5.18 21.61 15.18
C LEU A 104 -5.53 22.38 13.90
N LEU A 105 -4.99 21.94 12.75
CA LEU A 105 -5.25 22.55 11.45
C LEU A 105 -6.49 21.97 10.76
N ARG A 106 -7.17 21.01 11.39
CA ARG A 106 -8.39 20.39 10.84
C ARG A 106 -9.53 21.40 10.77
N GLY A 107 -10.04 21.64 9.57
CA GLY A 107 -11.15 22.57 9.34
C GLY A 107 -10.74 24.04 9.25
N MET A 108 -9.43 24.34 9.35
CA MET A 108 -8.91 25.69 9.14
C MET A 108 -8.84 26.00 7.64
N THR A 109 -9.41 27.13 7.22
CA THR A 109 -9.23 27.67 5.87
C THR A 109 -7.90 28.43 5.79
N ILE A 110 -6.99 27.91 4.96
CA ILE A 110 -5.67 28.50 4.72
C ILE A 110 -5.72 29.21 3.36
N ASN A 111 -5.78 30.55 3.36
CA ASN A 111 -6.01 31.34 2.15
C ASN A 111 -5.03 32.51 1.95
N ARG A 112 -4.10 32.74 2.88
CA ARG A 112 -3.05 33.76 2.75
C ARG A 112 -1.66 33.13 2.90
N ALA A 113 -0.67 33.69 2.19
CA ALA A 113 0.73 33.35 2.41
C ALA A 113 1.15 33.70 3.84
N ASN A 114 2.13 32.96 4.37
CA ASN A 114 2.65 33.06 5.74
C ASN A 114 1.65 32.74 6.86
N GLN A 115 0.49 32.16 6.54
CA GLN A 115 -0.43 31.67 7.58
C GLN A 115 0.06 30.35 8.19
N VAL A 116 0.39 29.39 7.34
CA VAL A 116 0.86 28.08 7.78
C VAL A 116 2.02 27.62 6.92
N TRP A 117 3.11 27.25 7.57
CA TRP A 117 4.25 26.62 6.92
C TRP A 117 4.26 25.13 7.20
N ALA A 118 4.66 24.33 6.22
CA ALA A 118 4.92 22.91 6.37
C ALA A 118 6.43 22.68 6.37
N LEU A 119 6.92 21.96 7.37
CA LEU A 119 8.29 21.47 7.43
C LEU A 119 8.26 19.97 7.18
N ASP A 120 8.89 19.54 6.08
CA ASP A 120 8.97 18.14 5.68
C ASP A 120 10.42 17.76 5.36
N THR A 121 10.79 16.51 5.65
CA THR A 121 12.11 15.96 5.31
C THR A 121 11.93 14.75 4.40
N SER A 122 12.41 14.88 3.17
CA SER A 122 12.32 13.84 2.15
C SER A 122 13.68 13.26 1.79
N TYR A 123 13.67 12.11 1.13
CA TYR A 123 14.87 11.40 0.70
C TYR A 123 15.08 11.61 -0.80
N ILE A 124 16.26 12.11 -1.17
CA ILE A 124 16.68 12.20 -2.58
C ILE A 124 17.61 11.01 -2.88
N PRO A 125 17.23 10.11 -3.80
CA PRO A 125 18.07 8.98 -4.18
C PRO A 125 19.31 9.45 -4.94
N MET A 126 20.47 8.87 -4.63
CA MET A 126 21.75 9.14 -5.27
C MET A 126 22.30 7.85 -5.91
N ALA A 127 23.34 7.98 -6.75
CA ALA A 127 23.99 6.81 -7.36
C ALA A 127 24.55 5.82 -6.32
N ARG A 128 24.92 6.30 -5.13
CA ARG A 128 25.30 5.49 -3.97
C ARG A 128 24.63 6.05 -2.72
N GLY A 129 23.51 5.45 -2.31
CA GLY A 129 22.76 5.85 -1.12
C GLY A 129 21.72 6.95 -1.39
N PHE A 130 21.47 7.80 -0.40
CA PHE A 130 20.49 8.87 -0.47
C PHE A 130 20.95 10.06 0.39
N VAL A 131 20.41 11.24 0.12
CA VAL A 131 20.55 12.43 0.96
C VAL A 131 19.19 12.89 1.47
N TYR A 132 19.19 13.62 2.58
CA TYR A 132 18.01 14.20 3.20
C TYR A 132 17.83 15.62 2.70
N LEU A 133 16.64 15.94 2.18
CA LEU A 133 16.20 17.29 1.87
C LEU A 133 15.15 17.69 2.91
N THR A 134 15.50 18.65 3.76
CA THR A 134 14.55 19.30 4.66
C THR A 134 14.10 20.60 4.02
N ALA A 135 12.80 20.80 3.85
CA ALA A 135 12.25 21.98 3.19
C ALA A 135 11.13 22.61 4.02
N VAL A 136 11.15 23.95 4.10
CA VAL A 136 10.07 24.77 4.65
C VAL A 136 9.24 25.29 3.48
N VAL A 137 7.95 24.95 3.45
CA VAL A 137 7.05 25.27 2.35
C VAL A 137 5.86 26.05 2.87
N ASP A 138 5.55 27.19 2.25
CA ASP A 138 4.31 27.91 2.53
C ASP A 138 3.10 27.15 1.97
N TRP A 139 2.07 26.95 2.78
CA TRP A 139 0.95 26.10 2.38
C TRP A 139 0.04 26.79 1.34
N ALA A 140 -0.19 28.09 1.48
CA ALA A 140 -1.08 28.83 0.57
C ALA A 140 -0.42 29.10 -0.79
N SER A 141 0.83 29.57 -0.78
CA SER A 141 1.55 29.95 -2.00
C SER A 141 2.32 28.79 -2.63
N ARG A 142 2.44 27.65 -1.93
CA ARG A 142 3.23 26.47 -2.34
C ARG A 142 4.72 26.76 -2.58
N LYS A 143 5.22 27.89 -2.09
CA LYS A 143 6.60 28.34 -2.29
C LYS A 143 7.52 27.66 -1.28
N VAL A 144 8.65 27.16 -1.75
CA VAL A 144 9.75 26.74 -0.87
C VAL A 144 10.43 27.99 -0.33
N LEU A 145 10.37 28.19 0.99
CA LEU A 145 10.90 29.38 1.66
C LEU A 145 12.39 29.22 1.98
N ALA A 146 12.76 28.05 2.47
CA ALA A 146 14.13 27.66 2.76
C ALA A 146 14.27 26.14 2.68
N HIS A 147 15.49 25.66 2.47
CA HIS A 147 15.78 24.24 2.47
C HIS A 147 17.22 23.94 2.91
N ARG A 148 17.45 22.70 3.35
CA ARG A 148 18.75 22.15 3.71
C ARG A 148 18.90 20.77 3.11
N VAL A 149 20.11 20.47 2.63
CA VAL A 149 20.47 19.13 2.15
C VAL A 149 21.58 18.60 3.03
N ALA A 150 21.38 17.41 3.60
CA ALA A 150 22.32 16.77 4.49
C ALA A 150 22.45 15.27 4.19
N ILE A 151 23.57 14.68 4.60
CA ILE A 151 23.80 13.22 4.50
C ILE A 151 23.30 12.46 5.73
N THR A 152 23.00 13.17 6.83
CA THR A 152 22.44 12.66 8.08
C THR A 152 21.10 13.32 8.40
N MET A 153 20.22 12.59 9.09
CA MET A 153 18.93 13.11 9.55
C MET A 153 19.08 13.68 10.96
N GLU A 154 19.42 14.95 11.04
CA GLU A 154 19.60 15.68 12.29
C GLU A 154 18.57 16.80 12.43
N ALA A 155 18.05 16.99 13.64
CA ALA A 155 17.07 18.04 13.94
C ALA A 155 17.62 19.45 13.66
N MET A 156 18.94 19.63 13.75
CA MET A 156 19.61 20.90 13.48
C MET A 156 19.35 21.41 12.05
N ASN A 157 19.30 20.51 11.05
CA ASN A 157 19.00 20.88 9.67
C ASN A 157 17.60 21.51 9.53
N ALA A 158 16.63 21.02 10.30
CA ALA A 158 15.27 21.54 10.33
C ALA A 158 15.19 22.89 11.03
N VAL A 159 15.90 23.04 12.16
CA VAL A 159 16.02 24.31 12.90
C VAL A 159 16.63 25.39 12.02
N GLU A 160 17.77 25.11 11.36
CA GLU A 160 18.44 26.07 10.49
C GLU A 160 17.59 26.46 9.28
N ALA A 161 16.87 25.51 8.68
CA ALA A 161 15.94 25.82 7.59
C ALA A 161 14.81 26.73 8.05
N LEU A 162 14.27 26.52 9.25
CA LEU A 162 13.23 27.38 9.84
C LEU A 162 13.78 28.76 10.21
N GLU A 163 14.95 28.85 10.84
CA GLU A 163 15.59 30.12 11.18
C GLU A 163 15.87 30.97 9.93
N GLU A 164 16.34 30.35 8.84
CA GLU A 164 16.49 31.05 7.57
C GLU A 164 15.16 31.55 7.01
N ALA A 165 14.10 30.72 7.07
CA ALA A 165 12.78 31.14 6.62
C ALA A 165 12.23 32.29 7.47
N PHE A 166 12.40 32.25 8.80
CA PHE A 166 12.00 33.32 9.70
C PHE A 166 12.74 34.63 9.41
N ALA A 167 14.05 34.55 9.18
CA ALA A 167 14.86 35.73 8.87
C ALA A 167 14.46 36.39 7.55
N LYS A 168 14.03 35.61 6.55
CA LYS A 168 13.67 36.11 5.21
C LYS A 168 12.22 36.56 5.08
N TYR A 169 11.30 35.85 5.73
CA TYR A 169 9.85 35.99 5.48
C TYR A 169 9.04 36.36 6.72
N GLY A 170 9.69 36.53 7.88
CA GLY A 170 9.02 36.77 9.17
C GLY A 170 8.49 35.48 9.80
N GLN A 171 7.73 35.60 10.89
CA GLN A 171 7.15 34.44 11.57
C GLN A 171 5.77 34.10 10.99
N PRO A 172 5.49 32.81 10.68
CA PRO A 172 4.14 32.37 10.35
C PRO A 172 3.28 32.26 11.60
N GLU A 173 1.97 32.14 11.41
CA GLU A 173 1.06 31.88 12.53
C GLU A 173 1.20 30.44 13.04
N PHE A 174 1.42 29.48 12.13
CA PHE A 174 1.58 28.06 12.47
C PHE A 174 2.70 27.41 11.66
N VAL A 175 3.41 26.47 12.29
CA VAL A 175 4.33 25.55 11.63
C VAL A 175 3.80 24.13 11.85
N ASN A 176 3.53 23.43 10.75
CA ASN A 176 3.10 22.04 10.74
C ASN A 176 4.30 21.13 10.45
N THR A 177 4.50 20.10 11.27
CA THR A 177 5.54 19.09 11.03
C THR A 177 5.01 17.71 11.37
N ASP A 178 5.32 16.75 10.50
CA ASP A 178 5.01 15.33 10.68
C ASP A 178 6.07 14.61 11.54
N SER A 179 7.17 15.30 11.83
CA SER A 179 8.32 14.78 12.54
C SER A 179 8.09 14.84 14.04
N LYS A 180 7.73 13.69 14.64
CA LYS A 180 7.48 13.51 16.08
C LYS A 180 8.66 13.86 17.02
N ASN A 181 9.81 14.25 16.46
CA ASN A 181 11.07 14.50 17.17
C ASN A 181 11.49 15.97 17.20
N VAL A 182 10.68 16.89 16.67
CA VAL A 182 10.98 18.33 16.77
C VAL A 182 10.56 18.84 18.15
N ASP A 183 11.53 19.32 18.92
CA ASP A 183 11.31 19.87 20.26
C ASP A 183 10.47 21.15 20.18
N THR A 184 9.41 21.23 20.99
CA THR A 184 8.38 22.29 20.93
C THR A 184 8.72 23.48 21.82
N SER A 185 9.99 23.66 22.17
CA SER A 185 10.40 24.44 23.34
C SER A 185 10.60 25.95 23.14
N ARG A 186 10.44 26.53 21.93
CA ARG A 186 10.50 28.00 21.76
C ARG A 186 9.54 28.59 20.70
N SER A 187 8.61 29.40 21.21
CA SER A 187 8.00 30.59 20.58
C SER A 187 7.46 30.50 19.15
N GLY A 188 6.77 29.41 18.84
CA GLY A 188 5.84 29.32 17.71
C GLY A 188 4.88 28.17 18.00
N SER A 189 3.57 28.36 17.77
CA SER A 189 2.58 27.31 18.02
C SER A 189 2.75 26.18 16.98
N VAL A 190 3.70 25.28 17.22
CA VAL A 190 3.95 24.09 16.41
C VAL A 190 2.75 23.16 16.59
N CYS A 191 2.03 22.92 15.50
CA CYS A 191 0.90 21.99 15.48
C CYS A 191 1.39 20.65 14.91
N VAL A 192 1.17 19.58 15.67
CA VAL A 192 1.31 18.18 15.22
C VAL A 192 -0.04 17.66 14.73
#